data_AF-A0A920QEZ2-F1
#
_entry.id   AF-A0A920QEZ2-F1
#
_cell.length_a   1.000
_cell.length_b   1.000
_cell.length_c   1.000
_cell.angle_alpha   90.00
_cell.angle_beta   90.00
_cell.angle_gamma   90.00
#
_symmetry.space_group_name_H-M   'P 1'
#
loop_
_entity.id
_entity.type
_entity.pdbx_description
1 polymer ?
#
loop_
_entity_poly.entity_id
_entity_poly.type
_entity_poly.pdbx_seq_one_letter_code
_entity_poly.pdbx_strand_id
1 'polypeptide(L)'
;MSGVLWAIVSAISFGLFQTISRKAGMNVNAFFHTFFLMIISTFFMIISTLMLEDIKHLTLYLTLQGIFYFAVAGIIHFVLGWTLLTVSQNRIGASRTSALVGTAPFFATLIGYLFFQEILSFLTILGIILVVSGIYLVTYNKD
;
A
#
# COMPACT_ATOMS: atom_id res chain seq x y z
N MET A 1 7.88 -15.17 17.80
CA MET A 1 8.89 -14.64 16.84
C MET A 1 8.63 -13.16 16.65
N SER A 2 9.65 -12.30 16.77
CA SER A 2 9.45 -10.85 16.87
C SER A 2 8.84 -10.27 15.58
N GLY A 3 7.84 -9.40 15.70
CA GLY A 3 7.22 -8.71 14.56
C GLY A 3 8.23 -7.93 13.70
N VAL A 4 9.41 -7.60 14.26
CA VAL A 4 10.54 -7.01 13.54
C VAL A 4 11.02 -7.89 12.38
N LEU A 5 11.13 -9.21 12.58
CA LEU A 5 11.56 -10.11 11.51
C LEU A 5 10.58 -10.09 10.34
N TRP A 6 9.28 -10.15 10.64
CA TRP A 6 8.22 -10.07 9.63
C TRP A 6 8.20 -8.72 8.91
N ALA A 7 8.48 -7.62 9.62
CA ALA A 7 8.59 -6.30 9.02
C ALA A 7 9.77 -6.21 8.03
N ILE A 8 10.94 -6.76 8.38
CA ILE A 8 12.11 -6.79 7.49
C ILE A 8 11.83 -7.63 6.24
N VAL A 9 11.27 -8.83 6.42
CA VAL A 9 10.90 -9.71 5.29
C VAL A 9 9.91 -9.01 4.36
N SER A 10 8.86 -8.39 4.93
CA SER A 10 7.87 -7.62 4.17
C SER A 10 8.51 -6.47 3.38
N ALA A 11 9.41 -5.70 4.00
CA ALA A 11 10.09 -4.58 3.34
C ALA A 11 10.95 -5.03 2.15
N ILE A 12 11.71 -6.12 2.30
CA ILE A 12 12.52 -6.68 1.21
C ILE A 12 11.64 -7.21 0.08
N SER A 13 10.61 -8.00 0.42
CA SER A 13 9.64 -8.51 -0.55
C SER A 13 8.95 -7.38 -1.32
N PHE A 14 8.54 -6.32 -0.63
CA PHE A 14 7.90 -5.15 -1.24
C PHE A 14 8.85 -4.40 -2.18
N GLY A 15 10.11 -4.20 -1.79
CA GLY A 15 11.11 -3.53 -2.64
C GLY A 15 11.43 -4.32 -3.92
N LEU A 16 11.59 -5.64 -3.80
CA LEU A 16 11.78 -6.54 -4.95
C LEU A 16 10.55 -6.52 -5.86
N PHE A 17 9.36 -6.67 -5.26
CA PHE A 17 8.09 -6.60 -5.98
C PHE A 17 7.97 -5.30 -6.79
N GLN A 18 8.21 -4.13 -6.18
CA GLN A 18 8.13 -2.83 -6.85
C GLN A 18 9.09 -2.73 -8.05
N THR A 19 10.31 -3.26 -7.90
CA THR A 19 11.33 -3.23 -8.96
C THR A 19 10.94 -4.12 -10.14
N ILE A 20 10.50 -5.35 -9.88
CA ILE A 20 10.08 -6.31 -10.90
C ILE A 20 8.78 -5.83 -11.57
N SER A 21 7.80 -5.39 -10.79
CA SER A 21 6.49 -4.93 -11.25
C SER A 21 6.62 -3.72 -12.17
N ARG A 22 7.49 -2.75 -11.86
CA ARG A 22 7.81 -1.66 -12.80
C ARG A 22 8.30 -2.20 -14.15
N LYS A 23 9.28 -3.11 -14.14
CA LYS A 23 9.84 -3.65 -15.39
C LYS A 23 8.79 -4.39 -16.21
N ALA A 24 7.90 -5.14 -15.54
CA ALA A 24 6.79 -5.82 -16.19
C ALA A 24 5.73 -4.84 -16.74
N GLY A 25 5.49 -3.72 -16.04
CA GLY A 25 4.49 -2.72 -16.41
C GLY A 25 4.92 -1.71 -17.49
N MET A 26 6.22 -1.60 -17.82
CA MET A 26 6.72 -0.57 -18.75
C MET A 26 6.10 -0.63 -20.16
N ASN A 27 5.74 -1.82 -20.63
CA ASN A 27 5.20 -2.05 -21.97
C ASN A 27 3.73 -2.52 -21.94
N VAL A 28 3.08 -2.45 -20.78
CA VAL A 28 1.71 -2.92 -20.59
C VAL A 28 0.86 -1.75 -20.14
N ASN A 29 -0.38 -1.67 -20.62
CA ASN A 29 -1.33 -0.67 -20.14
C ASN A 29 -1.51 -0.82 -18.62
N ALA A 30 -1.49 0.30 -17.89
CA ALA A 30 -1.54 0.33 -16.43
C ALA A 30 -2.75 -0.43 -15.86
N PHE A 31 -3.93 -0.33 -16.50
CA PHE A 31 -5.13 -1.05 -16.08
C PHE A 31 -4.95 -2.57 -16.21
N PHE A 32 -4.43 -3.04 -17.34
CA PHE A 32 -4.17 -4.46 -17.57
C PHE A 32 -3.13 -5.00 -16.59
N HIS A 33 -2.07 -4.24 -16.33
CA HIS A 33 -1.06 -4.61 -15.35
C HIS A 33 -1.66 -4.77 -13.94
N THR A 34 -2.44 -3.78 -13.47
CA THR A 34 -3.11 -3.85 -12.17
C THR A 34 -4.15 -4.97 -12.11
N PHE A 35 -4.88 -5.23 -13.20
CA PHE A 35 -5.85 -6.32 -13.28
C PHE A 35 -5.21 -7.70 -13.08
N PHE A 36 -4.11 -8.00 -13.80
CA PHE A 36 -3.41 -9.26 -13.63
C PHE A 36 -2.77 -9.40 -12.25
N LEU A 37 -2.20 -8.31 -11.73
CA LEU A 37 -1.68 -8.26 -10.37
C LEU A 37 -2.77 -8.63 -9.36
N MET A 38 -3.95 -8.01 -9.44
CA MET A 38 -5.06 -8.29 -8.53
C MET A 38 -5.54 -9.74 -8.61
N ILE A 39 -5.64 -10.32 -9.80
CA ILE A 39 -6.05 -11.73 -9.97
C ILE A 39 -5.04 -12.66 -9.28
N ILE A 40 -3.76 -12.47 -9.55
CA ILE A 40 -2.69 -13.30 -8.98
C ILE A 40 -2.65 -13.13 -7.46
N SER A 41 -2.68 -11.89 -6.97
CA SER A 41 -2.72 -11.60 -5.54
C SER A 41 -3.94 -12.20 -4.84
N THR A 42 -5.11 -12.13 -5.46
CA THR A 42 -6.35 -12.72 -4.91
C THR A 42 -6.22 -14.24 -4.79
N PHE A 43 -5.67 -14.90 -5.81
CA PHE A 43 -5.45 -16.34 -5.77
C PHE A 43 -4.52 -16.76 -4.62
N PHE A 44 -3.37 -16.10 -4.48
CA PHE A 44 -2.45 -16.38 -3.37
C PHE A 44 -3.05 -16.03 -2.01
N MET A 45 -3.82 -14.95 -1.93
CA MET A 45 -4.48 -14.56 -0.67
C MET A 45 -5.49 -15.61 -0.22
N ILE A 46 -6.34 -16.10 -1.14
CA ILE A 46 -7.29 -17.20 -0.84
C ILE A 46 -6.55 -18.44 -0.34
N ILE A 47 -5.48 -18.87 -1.02
CA ILE A 47 -4.69 -20.03 -0.58
C ILE A 47 -4.12 -19.78 0.82
N SER A 48 -3.51 -18.62 1.05
CA SER A 48 -2.92 -18.30 2.36
C SER A 48 -3.96 -18.30 3.48
N THR A 49 -5.16 -17.75 3.24
CA THR A 49 -6.27 -17.76 4.20
C THR A 49 -6.72 -19.18 4.50
N LEU A 50 -6.89 -20.04 3.48
CA LEU A 50 -7.30 -21.43 3.69
C LEU A 50 -6.27 -22.26 4.47
N MET A 51 -4.99 -21.92 4.38
CA MET A 51 -3.90 -22.63 5.07
C MET A 51 -3.63 -22.13 6.48
N LEU A 52 -3.82 -20.83 6.74
CA LEU A 52 -3.39 -20.17 7.98
C LEU A 52 -4.53 -19.82 8.94
N GLU A 53 -5.74 -19.62 8.43
CA GLU A 53 -6.87 -19.10 9.21
C GLU A 53 -7.98 -20.15 9.39
N ASP A 54 -8.69 -20.10 10.52
CA ASP A 54 -9.89 -20.93 10.72
C ASP A 54 -11.12 -20.28 10.08
N ILE A 55 -11.48 -20.79 8.90
CA ILE A 55 -12.61 -20.29 8.10
C ILE A 55 -13.99 -20.68 8.64
N LYS A 56 -14.09 -21.54 9.66
CA LYS A 56 -15.40 -22.01 10.17
C LYS A 56 -16.25 -20.88 10.71
N HIS A 57 -15.63 -19.83 11.21
CA HIS A 57 -16.32 -18.67 11.75
C HIS A 57 -16.67 -17.61 10.69
N LEU A 58 -16.20 -17.76 9.45
CA LEU A 58 -16.41 -16.77 8.41
C LEU A 58 -17.90 -16.53 8.15
N THR A 59 -18.71 -17.59 8.09
CA THR A 59 -20.16 -17.50 7.86
C THR A 59 -20.93 -16.88 9.01
N LEU A 60 -20.38 -16.90 10.24
CA LEU A 60 -21.03 -16.34 11.43
C LEU A 60 -20.88 -14.83 11.51
N TYR A 61 -19.80 -14.28 10.98
CA TYR A 61 -19.49 -12.83 11.03
C TYR A 61 -19.70 -12.11 9.70
N LEU A 62 -20.09 -12.83 8.64
CA LEU A 62 -20.33 -12.26 7.33
C LEU A 62 -21.61 -11.42 7.35
N THR A 63 -21.46 -10.10 7.21
CA THR A 63 -22.57 -9.16 7.07
C THR A 63 -22.51 -8.47 5.71
N LEU A 64 -23.67 -8.16 5.13
CA LEU A 64 -23.74 -7.43 3.86
C LEU A 64 -23.05 -6.06 3.96
N GLN A 65 -23.16 -5.42 5.13
CA GLN A 65 -22.47 -4.17 5.43
C GLN A 65 -20.95 -4.34 5.45
N GLY A 66 -20.44 -5.41 6.06
CA GLY A 66 -19.00 -5.73 6.04
C GLY A 66 -18.49 -5.96 4.62
N ILE A 67 -19.22 -6.75 3.83
CA ILE A 67 -18.91 -6.97 2.40
C ILE A 67 -18.86 -5.65 1.65
N PHE A 68 -19.84 -4.77 1.86
CA PHE A 68 -19.88 -3.46 1.23
C PHE A 68 -18.66 -2.61 1.59
N TYR A 69 -18.29 -2.53 2.88
CA TYR A 69 -17.11 -1.77 3.31
C TYR A 69 -15.81 -2.33 2.74
N PHE A 70 -15.62 -3.66 2.74
CA PHE A 70 -14.45 -4.27 2.12
C PHE A 70 -14.41 -4.09 0.60
N ALA A 71 -15.57 -4.11 -0.07
CA ALA A 71 -15.64 -3.83 -1.51
C ALA A 71 -15.23 -2.39 -1.82
N VAL A 72 -15.76 -1.41 -1.08
CA VAL A 72 -15.38 0.00 -1.25
C VAL A 72 -13.90 0.21 -0.94
N ALA A 73 -13.39 -0.35 0.17
CA ALA A 73 -11.98 -0.28 0.52
C ALA A 73 -11.09 -0.91 -0.56
N GLY A 74 -11.51 -2.06 -1.11
CA GLY A 74 -10.83 -2.75 -2.19
C GLY A 74 -10.78 -1.92 -3.48
N ILE A 75 -11.87 -1.26 -3.87
CA ILE A 75 -11.91 -0.37 -5.03
C ILE A 75 -10.97 0.83 -4.84
N ILE A 76 -11.04 1.48 -3.68
CA ILE A 76 -10.19 2.64 -3.38
C ILE A 76 -8.71 2.24 -3.38
N HIS A 77 -8.36 1.14 -2.72
CA HIS A 77 -6.96 0.71 -2.60
C HIS A 77 -6.43 0.11 -3.91
N PHE A 78 -7.05 -0.96 -4.40
CA PHE A 78 -6.51 -1.76 -5.50
C PHE A 78 -6.87 -1.24 -6.89
N VAL A 79 -8.07 -0.65 -7.08
CA VAL A 79 -8.40 -0.12 -8.41
C VAL A 79 -7.83 1.27 -8.56
N LEU A 80 -8.18 2.20 -7.68
CA LEU A 80 -7.71 3.59 -7.77
C LEU A 80 -6.25 3.73 -7.35
N GLY A 81 -5.92 3.31 -6.12
CA GLY A 81 -4.58 3.49 -5.55
C GLY A 81 -3.47 2.87 -6.39
N TRP A 82 -3.60 1.59 -6.75
CA TRP A 82 -2.58 0.92 -7.56
C TRP A 82 -2.51 1.43 -9.00
N THR A 83 -3.64 1.76 -9.64
CA THR A 83 -3.60 2.36 -10.99
C THR A 83 -2.88 3.70 -10.96
N LEU A 84 -3.18 4.57 -9.99
CA LEU A 84 -2.50 5.85 -9.82
C LEU A 84 -1.02 5.68 -9.48
N LEU A 85 -0.66 4.66 -8.69
CA LEU A 85 0.72 4.31 -8.39
C LEU A 85 1.47 3.91 -9.67
N THR A 86 0.91 3.01 -10.48
CA THR A 86 1.52 2.59 -11.76
C THR A 86 1.63 3.77 -12.72
N VAL A 87 0.61 4.63 -12.81
CA VAL A 87 0.66 5.86 -13.61
C VAL A 87 1.79 6.78 -13.13
N SER A 88 1.96 6.96 -11.81
CA SER A 88 3.07 7.71 -11.23
C SER A 88 4.41 7.10 -11.61
N GLN A 89 4.59 5.79 -11.43
CA GLN A 89 5.82 5.08 -11.76
C GLN A 89 6.20 5.25 -13.23
N ASN A 90 5.23 5.24 -14.13
CA ASN A 90 5.44 5.44 -15.57
C ASN A 90 5.81 6.90 -15.91
N ARG A 91 5.35 7.88 -15.11
CA ARG A 91 5.63 9.31 -15.35
C ARG A 91 6.93 9.82 -14.72
N ILE A 92 7.24 9.40 -13.50
CA ILE A 92 8.38 9.94 -12.72
C ILE A 92 9.42 8.90 -12.31
N GLY A 93 9.21 7.63 -12.69
CA GLY A 93 10.08 6.50 -12.34
C GLY A 93 9.80 5.92 -10.94
N ALA A 94 10.29 4.69 -10.70
CA ALA A 94 10.10 4.01 -9.41
C ALA A 94 10.81 4.70 -8.25
N SER A 95 12.02 5.24 -8.44
CA SER A 95 12.79 5.85 -7.34
C SER A 95 12.03 7.02 -6.70
N ARG A 96 11.60 7.99 -7.53
CA ARG A 96 10.81 9.15 -7.06
C ARG A 96 9.43 8.75 -6.55
N THR A 97 8.76 7.80 -7.22
CA THR A 97 7.47 7.32 -6.73
C THR A 97 7.58 6.67 -5.36
N SER A 98 8.58 5.80 -5.14
CA SER A 98 8.80 5.17 -3.84
C SER A 98 9.16 6.18 -2.74
N ALA A 99 9.94 7.22 -3.07
CA ALA A 99 10.22 8.31 -2.14
C ALA A 99 8.92 9.03 -1.74
N LEU A 100 8.07 9.40 -2.70
CA LEU A 100 6.78 10.04 -2.43
C LEU A 100 5.82 9.14 -1.64
N VAL A 101 5.80 7.83 -1.88
CA VAL A 101 5.01 6.87 -1.08
C VAL A 101 5.42 6.91 0.40
N GLY A 102 6.68 7.24 0.69
CA GLY A 102 7.15 7.46 2.06
C GLY A 102 6.39 8.57 2.82
N THR A 103 5.65 9.44 2.13
CA THR A 103 4.78 10.46 2.76
C THR A 103 3.47 9.88 3.29
N ALA A 104 3.21 8.57 3.11
CA ALA A 104 2.02 7.90 3.61
C ALA A 104 1.70 8.17 5.10
N PRO A 105 2.67 8.24 6.04
CA PRO A 105 2.38 8.58 7.43
C PRO A 105 1.72 9.95 7.60
N PHE A 106 2.09 10.95 6.78
CA PHE A 106 1.44 12.27 6.81
C PHE A 106 -0.05 12.16 6.47
N PHE A 107 -0.38 11.48 5.36
CA PHE A 107 -1.77 11.29 4.95
C PHE A 107 -2.55 10.41 5.92
N ALA A 108 -1.93 9.34 6.44
CA ALA A 108 -2.54 8.46 7.43
C ALA A 108 -2.91 9.23 8.70
N THR A 109 -1.98 10.04 9.23
CA THR A 109 -2.24 10.86 10.42
C THR A 109 -3.27 11.96 10.16
N LEU A 110 -3.27 12.58 8.97
CA LEU A 110 -4.29 13.56 8.60
C LEU A 110 -5.69 12.95 8.56
N ILE A 111 -5.83 11.77 7.96
CA ILE A 111 -7.09 11.03 7.92
C ILE A 111 -7.51 10.57 9.32
N GLY A 112 -6.56 10.05 10.11
CA GLY A 112 -6.73 9.69 11.52
C GLY A 112 -7.31 10.83 12.35
N TYR A 113 -6.71 12.01 12.24
CA TYR A 113 -7.19 13.21 12.91
C TYR A 113 -8.59 13.65 12.45
N LEU A 114 -8.84 13.71 11.13
CA LEU A 114 -10.09 14.24 10.58
C LEU A 114 -11.29 13.31 10.78
N PHE A 115 -11.11 12.00 10.62
CA PHE A 115 -12.21 11.03 10.60
C PHE A 115 -12.32 10.20 11.88
N PHE A 116 -11.20 9.95 12.56
CA PHE A 116 -11.14 9.10 13.75
C PHE A 116 -10.89 9.88 15.05
N GLN A 117 -10.77 11.22 14.96
CA GLN A 117 -10.50 12.11 16.10
C GLN A 117 -9.25 11.70 16.90
N GLU A 118 -8.22 11.19 16.22
CA GLU A 118 -6.96 10.84 16.86
C GLU A 118 -6.24 12.07 17.43
N ILE A 119 -5.76 11.98 18.67
CA ILE A 119 -4.99 13.05 19.31
C ILE A 119 -3.55 12.99 18.81
N LEU A 120 -3.11 14.03 18.11
CA LEU A 120 -1.76 14.12 17.58
C LEU A 120 -0.78 14.56 18.67
N SER A 121 0.16 13.68 19.01
CA SER A 121 1.24 14.04 19.92
C SER A 121 2.26 14.96 19.23
N PHE A 122 2.95 15.78 20.02
CA PHE A 122 4.05 16.61 19.52
C PHE A 122 5.13 15.79 18.81
N LEU A 123 5.45 14.60 19.33
CA LEU A 123 6.43 13.68 18.72
C LEU A 123 5.96 13.17 17.36
N THR A 124 4.66 12.89 17.20
CA THR A 124 4.07 12.47 15.92
C THR A 124 4.25 13.56 14.85
N ILE A 125 3.95 14.81 15.21
CA ILE A 125 4.09 15.97 14.31
C ILE A 125 5.55 16.15 13.91
N LEU A 126 6.48 16.07 14.87
CA LEU A 126 7.92 16.19 14.59
C LEU A 126 8.40 15.07 13.65
N GLY A 127 7.95 13.83 13.88
CA GLY A 127 8.26 12.69 13.01
C GLY A 127 7.77 12.89 11.58
N ILE A 128 6.56 13.40 11.40
CA ILE A 128 5.99 13.74 10.09
C ILE A 128 6.85 14.78 9.37
N ILE A 129 7.23 15.87 10.05
CA ILE A 129 8.07 16.93 9.48
C ILE A 129 9.40 16.35 9.02
N LEU A 130 10.04 15.51 9.85
CA LEU A 130 11.31 14.85 9.50
C LEU A 130 11.18 13.95 8.28
N VAL A 131 10.13 13.11 8.22
CA VAL A 131 9.89 12.19 7.10
C VAL A 131 9.66 12.96 5.80
N VAL A 132 8.77 13.96 5.81
CA VAL A 132 8.46 14.78 4.62
C VAL A 132 9.69 15.55 4.14
N SER A 133 10.48 16.11 5.07
CA SER A 133 11.73 16.81 4.73
C SER A 133 12.76 15.88 4.10
N GLY A 134 12.94 14.67 4.66
CA GLY A 134 13.84 13.66 4.11
C GLY A 134 13.43 13.25 2.69
N ILE A 135 12.13 13.04 2.45
CA ILE A 135 11.61 12.69 1.12
C ILE A 135 11.81 13.83 0.14
N TYR A 136 11.58 15.08 0.56
CA TYR A 136 11.85 16.25 -0.27
C TYR A 136 13.32 16.27 -0.70
N LEU A 137 14.27 16.09 0.22
CA LEU A 137 15.70 16.07 -0.09
C LEU A 137 16.08 14.94 -1.05
N VAL A 138 15.56 13.73 -0.84
CA VAL A 138 15.80 12.57 -1.72
C VAL A 138 15.25 12.81 -3.12
N THR A 139 14.08 13.45 -3.23
CA THR A 139 13.43 13.71 -4.51
C THR A 139 14.04 14.92 -5.23
N TYR A 140 14.62 15.86 -4.48
CA TYR A 140 15.21 17.10 -5.00
C TYR A 140 16.52 16.87 -5.77
N ASN A 141 17.31 15.84 -5.41
CA ASN A 141 18.52 15.51 -6.17
C ASN A 141 18.15 15.00 -7.58
N LYS A 142 18.34 15.88 -8.56
CA LYS A 142 18.49 15.55 -9.97
C LYS A 142 19.93 15.12 -10.17
N ASP A 143 20.15 13.81 -10.20
CA ASP A 143 21.10 13.13 -11.07
C ASP A 143 20.61 11.70 -11.31
#